data_AF-A0A7J4RZS8-F1
#
_entry.id   AF-A0A7J4RZS8-F1
#
_cell.length_a   1.000
_cell.length_b   1.000
_cell.length_c   1.000
_cell.angle_alpha   90.00
_cell.angle_beta   90.00
_cell.angle_gamma   90.00
#
_symmetry.space_group_name_H-M   'P 1'
#
loop_
_entity.id
_entity.type
_entity.pdbx_description
1 polymer ?
#
loop_
_entity_poly.entity_id
_entity_poly.type
_entity_poly.pdbx_seq_one_letter_code
_entity_poly.pdbx_strand_id
1 'polypeptide(L)'
;MAYLLMTYFGQQGRREAQKLLERNAQDGDRLLGAFNIPMPHWLDFFCYTMFVDRDGKFQLGMLSTSAFKPLAASMGPMLKEESFHLGTGSNGLRRIIKAGVIPLDMLQRYINKWVSTAHDLFGVDASSSAHWAYVWGVKGRWDERKKLEAGIEVDKATLNEESRGHYHEEIAGEIRKLCGYLPEGAAQLYVPHENFNRNIGVAKGRKFNVDGTPFEGSEAEWNTYLENQLPTDQDEIDLQELF
;
A
#
# COMPACT_ATOMS: atom_id res chain seq x y z
N MET A 1 6.56 -18.27 -1.35
CA MET A 1 7.79 -17.93 -2.10
C MET A 1 8.96 -18.90 -1.89
N ALA A 2 9.27 -19.34 -0.66
CA ALA A 2 10.40 -20.24 -0.39
C ALA A 2 10.40 -21.53 -1.23
N TYR A 3 9.23 -22.14 -1.47
CA TYR A 3 9.09 -23.28 -2.38
C TYR A 3 9.70 -23.01 -3.77
N LEU A 4 9.38 -21.87 -4.40
CA LEU A 4 9.91 -21.53 -5.72
C LEU A 4 11.44 -21.39 -5.69
N LEU A 5 11.98 -20.73 -4.66
CA LEU A 5 13.42 -20.57 -4.48
C LEU A 5 14.12 -21.94 -4.36
N MET A 6 13.61 -22.79 -3.48
CA MET A 6 14.19 -24.11 -3.20
C MET A 6 14.12 -25.05 -4.41
N THR A 7 13.03 -24.98 -5.20
CA THR A 7 12.80 -25.88 -6.33
C THR A 7 13.50 -25.44 -7.61
N TYR A 8 13.55 -24.14 -7.91
CA TYR A 8 13.93 -23.67 -9.24
C TYR A 8 15.26 -22.86 -9.29
N PHE A 9 15.84 -22.47 -8.15
CA PHE A 9 17.01 -21.59 -8.12
C PHE A 9 18.26 -22.21 -7.45
N GLY A 10 18.26 -23.53 -7.25
CA GLY A 10 19.43 -24.30 -6.83
C GLY A 10 20.04 -23.81 -5.51
N GLN A 11 21.38 -23.73 -5.45
CA GLN A 11 22.09 -23.30 -4.23
C GLN A 11 21.79 -21.84 -3.85
N GLN A 12 21.62 -20.95 -4.83
CA GLN A 12 21.30 -19.55 -4.54
C GLN A 12 19.88 -19.41 -4.00
N GLY A 13 18.92 -20.15 -4.55
CA GLY A 13 17.57 -20.23 -4.00
C GLY A 13 17.53 -20.64 -2.53
N ARG A 14 18.33 -21.65 -2.15
CA ARG A 14 18.45 -22.08 -0.74
C ARG A 14 18.96 -20.98 0.18
N ARG A 15 19.97 -20.23 -0.27
CA ARG A 15 20.52 -19.09 0.49
C ARG A 15 19.49 -17.97 0.65
N GLU A 16 18.77 -17.61 -0.41
CA GLU A 16 17.73 -16.58 -0.32
C GLU A 16 16.55 -17.02 0.55
N ALA A 17 16.16 -18.30 0.52
CA ALA A 17 15.12 -18.83 1.39
C ALA A 17 15.53 -18.77 2.88
N GLN A 18 16.80 -19.01 3.21
CA GLN A 18 17.32 -18.85 4.56
C GLN A 18 17.26 -17.39 5.02
N LYS A 19 17.69 -16.44 4.17
CA LYS A 19 17.63 -14.99 4.48
C LYS A 19 16.21 -14.47 4.73
N LEU A 20 15.16 -15.13 4.25
CA LEU A 20 13.77 -14.75 4.56
C LEU A 20 13.44 -14.91 6.05
N LEU A 21 14.11 -15.84 6.74
CA LEU A 21 13.94 -16.12 8.17
C LEU A 21 14.88 -15.29 9.05
N GLU A 22 16.01 -14.86 8.51
CA GLU A 22 17.03 -14.09 9.25
C GLU A 22 16.65 -12.62 9.39
N ARG A 23 15.92 -12.06 8.41
CA ARG A 23 15.42 -10.68 8.49
C ARG A 23 14.24 -10.60 9.47
N ASN A 24 14.21 -9.56 10.29
CA ASN A 24 13.20 -9.23 11.27
C ASN A 24 12.77 -7.74 11.20
N ALA A 25 11.45 -7.52 11.19
CA ALA A 25 10.86 -6.18 11.18
C ALA A 25 11.20 -5.37 12.45
N GLN A 26 11.40 -6.05 13.58
CA GLN A 26 11.76 -5.42 14.86
C GLN A 26 13.16 -4.78 14.82
N ASP A 27 14.04 -5.32 13.99
CA ASP A 27 15.39 -4.81 13.76
C ASP A 27 15.44 -3.83 12.58
N GLY A 28 14.31 -3.57 11.93
CA GLY A 28 14.19 -2.66 10.79
C GLY A 28 14.86 -3.16 9.50
N ASP A 29 15.17 -4.45 9.39
CA ASP A 29 15.98 -4.99 8.30
C ASP A 29 15.16 -5.68 7.19
N ARG A 30 13.82 -5.61 7.24
CA ARG A 30 12.98 -6.03 6.10
C ARG A 30 13.31 -5.16 4.90
N LEU A 31 13.23 -5.76 3.72
CA LEU A 31 13.69 -5.14 2.47
C LEU A 31 12.94 -3.86 2.10
N LEU A 32 11.64 -3.76 2.43
CA LEU A 32 10.83 -2.57 2.15
C LEU A 32 10.45 -1.92 3.47
N GLY A 33 10.67 -0.61 3.57
CA GLY A 33 10.48 0.17 4.80
C GLY A 33 9.07 0.06 5.39
N ALA A 34 8.04 -0.06 4.55
CA ALA A 34 6.65 -0.24 5.00
C ALA A 34 6.47 -1.47 5.92
N PHE A 35 7.22 -2.55 5.68
CA PHE A 35 7.16 -3.78 6.50
C PHE A 35 7.98 -3.68 7.79
N ASN A 36 8.68 -2.56 8.02
CA ASN A 36 9.38 -2.26 9.28
C ASN A 36 8.61 -1.26 10.15
N ILE A 37 7.48 -0.71 9.68
CA ILE A 37 6.71 0.27 10.44
C ILE A 37 5.97 -0.44 11.58
N PRO A 38 6.09 0.05 12.84
CA PRO A 38 5.35 -0.51 13.96
C PRO A 38 3.83 -0.45 13.78
N MET A 39 3.18 -1.48 14.31
CA MET A 39 1.71 -1.64 14.33
C MET A 39 1.28 -2.04 15.75
N PRO A 40 1.35 -1.11 16.72
CA PRO A 40 1.12 -1.40 18.14
C PRO A 40 -0.32 -1.76 18.50
N HIS A 41 -1.31 -1.34 17.69
CA HIS A 41 -2.72 -1.48 18.04
C HIS A 41 -3.60 -1.91 16.85
N TRP A 42 -4.87 -2.25 17.16
CA TRP A 42 -5.82 -2.78 16.17
C TRP A 42 -6.20 -1.79 15.07
N LEU A 43 -6.23 -0.48 15.35
CA LEU A 43 -6.49 0.52 14.31
C LEU A 43 -5.42 0.49 13.21
N ASP A 44 -4.12 0.42 13.57
CA ASP A 44 -3.06 0.25 12.59
C ASP A 44 -3.23 -1.06 11.83
N PHE A 45 -3.56 -2.16 12.50
CA PHE A 45 -3.80 -3.45 11.84
C PHE A 45 -4.92 -3.41 10.79
N PHE A 46 -6.05 -2.77 11.10
CA PHE A 46 -7.14 -2.66 10.14
C PHE A 46 -6.79 -1.72 8.98
N CYS A 47 -6.08 -0.62 9.22
CA CYS A 47 -5.57 0.23 8.16
C CYS A 47 -4.53 -0.49 7.29
N TYR A 48 -3.61 -1.22 7.90
CA TYR A 48 -2.57 -2.00 7.23
C TYR A 48 -3.20 -3.03 6.27
N THR A 49 -4.08 -3.87 6.78
CA THR A 49 -4.78 -4.90 5.98
C THR A 49 -5.73 -4.29 4.95
N MET A 50 -6.16 -3.04 5.12
CA MET A 50 -6.97 -2.30 4.15
C MET A 50 -6.14 -1.74 2.99
N PHE A 51 -4.95 -1.20 3.28
CA PHE A 51 -4.15 -0.40 2.34
C PHE A 51 -2.86 -1.07 1.91
N VAL A 52 -2.09 -1.67 2.81
CA VAL A 52 -0.79 -2.31 2.52
C VAL A 52 -0.98 -3.68 1.88
N ASP A 53 -1.84 -4.54 2.45
CA ASP A 53 -2.14 -5.86 1.85
C ASP A 53 -2.76 -5.72 0.44
N ARG A 54 -3.39 -4.58 0.18
CA ARG A 54 -3.92 -4.26 -1.14
C ARG A 54 -2.82 -3.98 -2.16
N ASP A 55 -1.66 -3.43 -1.79
CA ASP A 55 -0.48 -3.48 -2.67
C ASP A 55 -0.15 -4.93 -3.03
N GLY A 56 -0.16 -5.84 -2.04
CA GLY A 56 0.00 -7.28 -2.25
C GLY A 56 -0.90 -7.83 -3.35
N LYS A 57 -2.20 -7.49 -3.34
CA LYS A 57 -3.12 -7.83 -4.45
C LYS A 57 -2.62 -7.35 -5.81
N PHE A 58 -2.19 -6.10 -5.94
CA PHE A 58 -1.68 -5.56 -7.21
C PHE A 58 -0.38 -6.26 -7.64
N GLN A 59 0.56 -6.45 -6.72
CA GLN A 59 1.82 -7.15 -6.98
C GLN A 59 1.58 -8.59 -7.46
N LEU A 60 0.73 -9.35 -6.75
CA LEU A 60 0.38 -10.72 -7.10
C LEU A 60 -0.38 -10.80 -8.43
N GLY A 61 -1.31 -9.88 -8.67
CA GLY A 61 -2.03 -9.81 -9.95
C GLY A 61 -1.11 -9.57 -11.13
N MET A 62 -0.16 -8.64 -11.00
CA MET A 62 0.86 -8.38 -12.03
C MET A 62 1.83 -9.55 -12.23
N LEU A 63 2.18 -10.28 -11.16
CA LEU A 63 3.03 -11.47 -11.25
C LEU A 63 2.28 -12.69 -11.80
N SER A 64 0.95 -12.70 -11.77
CA SER A 64 0.12 -13.80 -12.30
C SER A 64 0.22 -13.94 -13.82
N THR A 65 0.80 -12.94 -14.49
CA THR A 65 1.05 -12.92 -15.93
C THR A 65 2.51 -13.23 -16.28
N SER A 66 3.33 -13.65 -15.30
CA SER A 66 4.72 -14.00 -15.52
C SER A 66 4.88 -15.14 -16.54
N ALA A 67 5.85 -15.01 -17.43
CA ALA A 67 6.31 -16.05 -18.34
C ALA A 67 6.96 -17.22 -17.59
N PHE A 68 7.48 -16.99 -16.37
CA PHE A 68 7.92 -18.06 -15.50
C PHE A 68 6.70 -18.73 -14.84
N LYS A 69 6.15 -19.74 -15.55
CA LYS A 69 4.90 -20.42 -15.21
C LYS A 69 4.77 -20.87 -13.73
N PRO A 70 5.80 -21.42 -13.06
CA PRO A 70 5.69 -21.77 -11.64
C PRO A 70 5.40 -20.57 -10.73
N LEU A 71 5.97 -19.39 -11.01
CA LEU A 71 5.67 -18.17 -10.28
C LEU A 71 4.23 -17.73 -10.54
N ALA A 72 3.83 -17.59 -11.81
CA ALA A 72 2.47 -17.19 -12.18
C ALA A 72 1.41 -18.12 -11.56
N ALA A 73 1.63 -19.43 -11.59
CA ALA A 73 0.73 -20.43 -11.00
C ALA A 73 0.58 -20.31 -9.47
N SER A 74 1.60 -19.77 -8.79
CA SER A 74 1.55 -19.56 -7.33
C SER A 74 0.68 -18.35 -6.94
N MET A 75 0.48 -17.39 -7.84
CA MET A 75 -0.23 -16.14 -7.52
C MET A 75 -1.73 -16.35 -7.32
N GLY A 76 -2.36 -17.24 -8.10
CA GLY A 76 -3.81 -17.46 -8.03
C GLY A 76 -4.31 -17.90 -6.64
N PRO A 77 -3.73 -18.94 -6.02
CA PRO A 77 -4.05 -19.30 -4.64
C PRO A 77 -3.78 -18.18 -3.63
N MET A 78 -2.63 -17.48 -3.73
CA MET A 78 -2.30 -16.37 -2.84
C MET A 78 -3.30 -15.21 -2.97
N LEU A 79 -3.77 -14.90 -4.18
CA LEU A 79 -4.81 -13.89 -4.40
C LEU A 79 -6.16 -14.26 -3.75
N LYS A 80 -6.46 -15.57 -3.64
CA LYS A 80 -7.66 -16.01 -2.91
C LYS A 80 -7.50 -15.77 -1.41
N GLU A 81 -6.32 -16.05 -0.87
CA GLU A 81 -5.99 -15.78 0.54
C GLU A 81 -6.01 -14.27 0.82
N GLU A 82 -5.44 -13.46 -0.08
CA GLU A 82 -5.40 -12.00 0.01
C GLU A 82 -6.80 -11.38 0.16
N SER A 83 -7.81 -11.97 -0.49
CA SER A 83 -9.20 -11.48 -0.37
C SER A 83 -9.71 -11.48 1.08
N PHE A 84 -9.24 -12.40 1.91
CA PHE A 84 -9.57 -12.46 3.34
C PHE A 84 -8.91 -11.32 4.12
N HIS A 85 -7.67 -10.96 3.79
CA HIS A 85 -6.96 -9.85 4.41
C HIS A 85 -7.66 -8.52 4.11
N LEU A 86 -7.96 -8.27 2.84
CA LEU A 86 -8.67 -7.05 2.42
C LEU A 86 -10.06 -6.94 3.07
N GLY A 87 -10.74 -8.07 3.19
CA GLY A 87 -12.02 -8.15 3.92
C GLY A 87 -11.87 -7.87 5.41
N THR A 88 -10.77 -8.29 6.03
CA THR A 88 -10.46 -8.03 7.45
C THR A 88 -10.28 -6.54 7.70
N GLY A 89 -9.48 -5.86 6.89
CA GLY A 89 -9.26 -4.41 7.00
C GLY A 89 -10.55 -3.60 6.81
N SER A 90 -11.25 -3.83 5.69
CA SER A 90 -12.48 -3.10 5.38
C SER A 90 -13.58 -3.31 6.44
N ASN A 91 -13.80 -4.55 6.88
CA ASN A 91 -14.81 -4.83 7.91
C ASN A 91 -14.39 -4.30 9.29
N GLY A 92 -13.10 -4.33 9.61
CA GLY A 92 -12.56 -3.74 10.83
C GLY A 92 -12.81 -2.23 10.91
N LEU A 93 -12.42 -1.50 9.87
CA LEU A 93 -12.65 -0.05 9.78
C LEU A 93 -14.14 0.29 9.79
N ARG A 94 -14.98 -0.48 9.08
CA ARG A 94 -16.44 -0.32 9.15
C ARG A 94 -16.97 -0.46 10.57
N ARG A 95 -16.47 -1.42 11.35
CA ARG A 95 -16.89 -1.63 12.75
C ARG A 95 -16.43 -0.49 13.65
N ILE A 96 -15.22 0.01 13.45
CA ILE A 96 -14.69 1.19 14.16
C ILE A 96 -15.59 2.41 13.89
N ILE A 97 -15.88 2.71 12.62
CA ILE A 97 -16.75 3.82 12.23
C ILE A 97 -18.13 3.71 12.89
N LYS A 98 -18.74 2.51 12.85
CA LYS A 98 -20.06 2.29 13.44
C LYS A 98 -20.08 2.35 14.96
N ALA A 99 -18.98 2.00 15.62
CA ALA A 99 -18.88 2.10 17.07
C ALA A 99 -18.84 3.56 17.52
N GLY A 100 -18.26 4.46 16.71
CA GLY A 100 -18.20 5.90 16.99
C GLY A 100 -17.35 6.28 18.21
N VAL A 101 -16.48 5.37 18.66
CA VAL A 101 -15.60 5.59 19.83
C VAL A 101 -14.31 6.31 19.43
N ILE A 102 -13.71 5.94 18.30
CA ILE A 102 -12.51 6.60 17.76
C ILE A 102 -12.95 7.88 17.02
N PRO A 103 -12.41 9.06 17.35
CA PRO A 103 -12.69 10.30 16.63
C PRO A 103 -12.39 10.16 15.13
N LEU A 104 -13.27 10.70 14.28
CA LEU A 104 -13.15 10.54 12.83
C LEU A 104 -11.94 11.27 12.25
N ASP A 105 -11.52 12.38 12.85
CA ASP A 105 -10.30 13.09 12.47
C ASP A 105 -9.05 12.26 12.79
N MET A 106 -9.01 11.59 13.95
CA MET A 106 -7.95 10.64 14.31
C MET A 106 -7.92 9.47 13.33
N LEU A 107 -9.09 8.88 13.01
CA LEU A 107 -9.18 7.83 12.00
C LEU A 107 -8.62 8.29 10.65
N GLN A 108 -8.92 9.52 10.21
CA GLN A 108 -8.38 10.08 8.97
C GLN A 108 -6.86 10.21 9.01
N ARG A 109 -6.25 10.61 10.14
CA ARG A 109 -4.79 10.64 10.30
C ARG A 109 -4.17 9.26 10.10
N TYR A 110 -4.75 8.20 10.67
CA TYR A 110 -4.27 6.82 10.46
C TYR A 110 -4.49 6.31 9.02
N ILE A 111 -5.57 6.70 8.35
CA ILE A 111 -5.76 6.45 6.91
C ILE A 111 -4.63 7.12 6.12
N ASN A 112 -4.34 8.39 6.40
CA ASN A 112 -3.28 9.13 5.71
C ASN A 112 -1.90 8.46 5.87
N LYS A 113 -1.55 8.03 7.10
CA LYS A 113 -0.31 7.29 7.41
C LYS A 113 -0.14 6.05 6.54
N TRP A 114 -1.16 5.17 6.51
CA TRP A 114 -1.05 3.89 5.82
C TRP A 114 -1.23 3.98 4.31
N VAL A 115 -2.02 4.94 3.82
CA VAL A 115 -2.12 5.21 2.38
C VAL A 115 -0.79 5.71 1.82
N SER A 116 -0.17 6.71 2.46
CA SER A 116 1.11 7.25 1.96
C SER A 116 2.22 6.20 2.02
N THR A 117 2.22 5.38 3.07
CA THR A 117 3.12 4.21 3.21
C THR A 117 2.93 3.23 2.05
N ALA A 118 1.69 2.88 1.71
CA ALA A 118 1.41 1.92 0.65
C ALA A 118 1.73 2.46 -0.75
N HIS A 119 1.57 3.77 -1.00
CA HIS A 119 1.97 4.39 -2.26
C HIS A 119 3.47 4.22 -2.56
N ASP A 120 4.33 4.21 -1.54
CA ASP A 120 5.77 4.00 -1.69
C ASP A 120 6.12 2.57 -2.13
N LEU A 121 5.29 1.56 -1.86
CA LEU A 121 5.54 0.16 -2.22
C LEU A 121 5.60 -0.09 -3.74
N PHE A 122 4.99 0.79 -4.54
CA PHE A 122 5.05 0.74 -6.00
C PHE A 122 6.40 1.20 -6.57
N GLY A 123 7.30 1.74 -5.74
CA GLY A 123 8.63 2.16 -6.15
C GLY A 123 8.66 3.53 -6.84
N VAL A 124 9.79 3.82 -7.49
CA VAL A 124 9.98 5.05 -8.27
C VAL A 124 9.12 5.04 -9.52
N ASP A 125 8.67 6.22 -9.95
CA ASP A 125 7.71 6.43 -11.04
C ASP A 125 8.23 5.87 -12.37
N ALA A 126 9.42 6.32 -12.78
CA ALA A 126 10.16 5.77 -13.91
C ALA A 126 11.25 4.80 -13.44
N SER A 127 11.12 3.51 -13.80
CA SER A 127 12.00 2.45 -13.31
C SER A 127 12.55 1.58 -14.43
N SER A 128 13.88 1.59 -14.59
CA SER A 128 14.59 0.65 -15.48
C SER A 128 14.37 -0.80 -15.07
N SER A 129 14.25 -1.09 -13.76
CA SER A 129 13.98 -2.44 -13.27
C SER A 129 12.58 -2.91 -13.66
N ALA A 130 11.57 -2.05 -13.53
CA ALA A 130 10.21 -2.37 -13.97
C ALA A 130 10.15 -2.58 -15.49
N HIS A 131 10.83 -1.72 -16.26
CA HIS A 131 10.96 -1.84 -17.71
C HIS A 131 11.47 -3.22 -18.12
N TRP A 132 12.61 -3.65 -17.57
CA TRP A 132 13.21 -4.93 -17.94
C TRP A 132 12.44 -6.13 -17.39
N ALA A 133 11.82 -6.02 -16.21
CA ALA A 133 10.91 -7.05 -15.70
C ALA A 133 9.72 -7.29 -16.65
N TYR A 134 9.17 -6.23 -17.26
CA TYR A 134 8.14 -6.36 -18.27
C TYR A 134 8.67 -6.96 -19.58
N VAL A 135 9.79 -6.43 -20.10
CA VAL A 135 10.39 -6.89 -21.38
C VAL A 135 10.78 -8.37 -21.33
N TRP A 136 11.30 -8.85 -20.20
CA TRP A 136 11.64 -10.26 -20.00
C TRP A 136 10.45 -11.13 -19.60
N GLY A 137 9.25 -10.57 -19.53
CA GLY A 137 8.04 -11.28 -19.16
C GLY A 137 8.00 -11.76 -17.72
N VAL A 138 8.79 -11.16 -16.81
CA VAL A 138 8.79 -11.52 -15.40
C VAL A 138 7.53 -11.02 -14.68
N LYS A 139 7.09 -9.79 -15.01
CA LYS A 139 5.93 -9.13 -14.39
C LYS A 139 5.19 -8.28 -15.44
N GLY A 140 3.88 -8.49 -15.61
CA GLY A 140 3.05 -7.71 -16.53
C GLY A 140 2.40 -6.50 -15.86
N ARG A 141 1.55 -5.76 -16.59
CA ARG A 141 0.71 -4.70 -16.01
C ARG A 141 -0.44 -5.30 -15.20
N TRP A 142 -1.03 -4.48 -14.35
CA TRP A 142 -2.35 -4.77 -13.81
C TRP A 142 -3.34 -4.94 -14.99
N ASP A 143 -4.16 -6.00 -14.98
CA ASP A 143 -5.07 -6.33 -16.08
C ASP A 143 -4.41 -6.52 -17.48
N GLU A 144 -3.15 -6.98 -17.53
CA GLU A 144 -2.37 -7.15 -18.78
C GLU A 144 -3.15 -7.83 -19.92
N ARG A 145 -3.82 -8.96 -19.64
CA ARG A 145 -4.55 -9.72 -20.67
C ARG A 145 -5.68 -8.91 -21.31
N LYS A 146 -6.45 -8.19 -20.50
CA LYS A 146 -7.53 -7.32 -20.98
C LYS A 146 -6.98 -6.17 -21.82
N LYS A 147 -5.85 -5.58 -21.40
CA LYS A 147 -5.19 -4.50 -22.14
C LYS A 147 -4.66 -4.97 -23.49
N LEU A 148 -4.07 -6.17 -23.55
CA LEU A 148 -3.64 -6.78 -24.80
C LEU A 148 -4.81 -7.08 -25.74
N GLU A 149 -5.90 -7.65 -25.22
CA GLU A 149 -7.12 -7.91 -26.00
C GLU A 149 -7.75 -6.62 -26.55
N ALA A 150 -7.69 -5.53 -25.78
CA ALA A 150 -8.16 -4.20 -26.17
C ALA A 150 -7.19 -3.43 -27.07
N GLY A 151 -6.01 -3.99 -27.40
CA GLY A 151 -4.99 -3.31 -28.20
C GLY A 151 -4.36 -2.09 -27.52
N ILE A 152 -4.40 -2.01 -26.18
CA ILE A 152 -3.82 -0.92 -25.41
C ILE A 152 -2.31 -1.12 -25.33
N GLU A 153 -1.58 -0.27 -26.05
CA GLU A 153 -0.12 -0.23 -26.03
C GLU A 153 0.42 0.00 -24.61
N VAL A 154 1.58 -0.58 -24.34
CA VAL A 154 2.27 -0.46 -23.05
C VAL A 154 3.24 0.71 -23.10
N ASP A 155 3.10 1.65 -22.16
CA ASP A 155 4.18 2.58 -21.84
C ASP A 155 5.08 1.96 -20.77
N LYS A 156 6.27 1.55 -21.18
CA LYS A 156 7.24 0.89 -20.29
C LYS A 156 7.95 1.86 -19.36
N ALA A 157 7.81 3.17 -19.56
CA ALA A 157 8.40 4.18 -18.70
C ALA A 157 7.59 4.40 -17.43
N THR A 158 6.30 4.08 -17.43
CA THR A 158 5.35 4.45 -16.37
C THR A 158 4.71 3.24 -15.67
N LEU A 159 5.24 2.02 -15.83
CA LEU A 159 4.66 0.78 -15.29
C LEU A 159 4.34 0.83 -13.78
N ASN A 160 5.24 1.43 -13.00
CA ASN A 160 5.06 1.56 -11.55
C ASN A 160 4.00 2.60 -11.21
N GLU A 161 4.05 3.76 -11.88
CA GLU A 161 3.07 4.85 -11.75
C GLU A 161 1.67 4.38 -12.15
N GLU A 162 1.54 3.72 -13.30
CA GLU A 162 0.30 3.13 -13.78
C GLU A 162 -0.29 2.17 -12.74
N SER A 163 0.52 1.28 -12.18
CA SER A 163 0.06 0.36 -11.14
C SER A 163 -0.35 1.07 -9.86
N ARG A 164 0.36 2.13 -9.46
CA ARG A 164 0.01 2.93 -8.29
C ARG A 164 -1.31 3.65 -8.49
N GLY A 165 -1.59 4.14 -9.71
CA GLY A 165 -2.87 4.73 -10.09
C GLY A 165 -4.04 3.77 -9.94
N HIS A 166 -3.93 2.54 -10.48
CA HIS A 166 -4.98 1.52 -10.31
C HIS A 166 -5.24 1.20 -8.83
N TYR A 167 -4.17 1.15 -8.03
CA TYR A 167 -4.27 0.98 -6.58
C TYR A 167 -5.01 2.15 -5.92
N HIS A 168 -4.62 3.38 -6.25
CA HIS A 168 -5.20 4.60 -5.70
C HIS A 168 -6.70 4.69 -5.99
N GLU A 169 -7.11 4.43 -7.22
CA GLU A 169 -8.52 4.39 -7.62
C GLU A 169 -9.34 3.37 -6.82
N GLU A 170 -8.76 2.19 -6.58
CA GLU A 170 -9.41 1.15 -5.80
C GLU A 170 -9.62 1.57 -4.33
N ILE A 171 -8.57 2.05 -3.65
CA ILE A 171 -8.70 2.46 -2.24
C ILE A 171 -9.63 3.67 -2.08
N ALA A 172 -9.64 4.59 -3.05
CA ALA A 172 -10.58 5.71 -3.05
C ALA A 172 -12.02 5.21 -3.17
N GLY A 173 -12.27 4.21 -4.01
CA GLY A 173 -13.56 3.52 -4.09
C GLY A 173 -13.97 2.86 -2.78
N GLU A 174 -13.05 2.19 -2.09
CA GLU A 174 -13.33 1.54 -0.81
C GLU A 174 -13.58 2.54 0.33
N ILE A 175 -12.83 3.65 0.40
CA ILE A 175 -13.11 4.72 1.37
C ILE A 175 -14.48 5.34 1.11
N ARG A 176 -14.86 5.60 -0.15
CA ARG A 176 -16.21 6.07 -0.49
C ARG A 176 -17.32 5.13 0.02
N LYS A 177 -17.10 3.81 -0.03
CA LYS A 177 -18.05 2.84 0.54
C LYS A 177 -18.11 2.93 2.07
N LEU A 178 -16.96 3.09 2.74
CA LEU A 178 -16.90 3.26 4.18
C LEU A 178 -17.62 4.53 4.65
N CYS A 179 -17.55 5.60 3.87
CA CYS A 179 -18.26 6.84 4.15
C CYS A 179 -19.79 6.67 4.24
N GLY A 180 -20.37 5.66 3.59
CA GLY A 180 -21.79 5.31 3.72
C GLY A 180 -22.20 4.78 5.10
N TYR A 181 -21.25 4.56 6.01
CA TYR A 181 -21.50 4.16 7.40
C TYR A 181 -21.22 5.27 8.42
N LEU A 182 -20.79 6.45 7.97
CA LEU A 182 -20.55 7.58 8.86
C LEU A 182 -21.87 8.09 9.48
N PRO A 183 -21.81 8.67 10.69
CA PRO A 183 -22.96 9.39 11.27
C PRO A 183 -23.45 10.52 10.36
N GLU A 184 -24.75 10.86 10.46
CA GLU A 184 -25.32 11.97 9.70
C GLU A 184 -24.59 13.29 10.03
N GLY A 185 -24.25 14.06 8.98
CA GLY A 185 -23.53 15.32 9.12
C GLY A 185 -22.02 15.19 9.34
N ALA A 186 -21.47 13.97 9.46
CA ALA A 186 -20.03 13.78 9.61
C ALA A 186 -19.26 14.15 8.33
N ALA A 187 -18.06 14.70 8.51
CA ALA A 187 -17.11 14.93 7.43
C ALA A 187 -16.74 13.60 6.75
N GLN A 188 -16.61 13.64 5.42
CA GLN A 188 -16.25 12.46 4.64
C GLN A 188 -14.79 12.09 4.86
N LEU A 189 -14.52 10.79 5.00
CA LEU A 189 -13.17 10.26 4.93
C LEU A 189 -12.66 10.30 3.49
N TYR A 190 -11.35 10.41 3.31
CA TYR A 190 -10.71 10.52 2.00
C TYR A 190 -9.41 9.72 1.93
N VAL A 191 -8.93 9.52 0.70
CA VAL A 191 -7.59 9.01 0.39
C VAL A 191 -6.72 10.20 0.02
N PRO A 192 -5.60 10.47 0.70
CA PRO A 192 -4.73 11.57 0.31
C PRO A 192 -4.11 11.31 -1.07
N HIS A 193 -3.85 12.38 -1.81
CA HIS A 193 -3.22 12.32 -3.13
C HIS A 193 -1.94 11.50 -3.09
N GLU A 194 -1.63 10.79 -4.18
CA GLU A 194 -0.46 9.90 -4.25
C GLU A 194 0.91 10.58 -4.08
N ASN A 195 0.95 11.92 -4.04
CA ASN A 195 2.15 12.71 -3.84
C ASN A 195 2.33 13.15 -2.38
N PHE A 196 1.29 13.00 -1.54
CA PHE A 196 1.32 13.34 -0.13
C PHE A 196 2.23 12.37 0.63
N ASN A 197 3.15 12.92 1.44
CA ASN A 197 3.96 12.20 2.41
C ASN A 197 4.74 10.99 1.84
N ARG A 198 5.46 11.21 0.74
CA ARG A 198 6.21 10.18 -0.01
C ARG A 198 7.69 10.11 0.39
N ASN A 199 8.21 8.89 0.52
CA ASN A 199 9.63 8.60 0.73
C ASN A 199 10.33 8.02 -0.51
N ILE A 200 9.58 7.69 -1.56
CA ILE A 200 10.07 7.11 -2.82
C ILE A 200 9.47 7.87 -4.01
N GLY A 201 10.23 7.98 -5.10
CA GLY A 201 9.77 8.57 -6.36
C GLY A 201 9.97 10.09 -6.45
N VAL A 202 9.36 10.71 -7.46
CA VAL A 202 9.51 12.14 -7.79
C VAL A 202 9.04 13.05 -6.67
N ALA A 203 8.02 12.64 -5.91
CA ALA A 203 7.49 13.40 -4.79
C ALA A 203 8.32 13.27 -3.50
N LYS A 204 9.36 12.42 -3.47
CA LYS A 204 10.22 12.25 -2.29
C LYS A 204 10.83 13.58 -1.84
N GLY A 205 10.64 13.91 -0.57
CA GLY A 205 11.18 15.13 0.05
C GLY A 205 10.54 16.44 -0.43
N ARG A 206 9.49 16.35 -1.26
CA ARG A 206 8.67 17.50 -1.64
C ARG A 206 7.45 17.59 -0.73
N LYS A 207 6.97 18.80 -0.51
CA LYS A 207 5.82 19.08 0.35
C LYS A 207 4.58 19.25 -0.51
N PHE A 208 3.68 18.28 -0.43
CA PHE A 208 2.37 18.31 -1.08
C PHE A 208 1.29 18.24 -0.02
N ASN A 209 0.20 18.99 -0.21
CA ASN A 209 -1.02 18.88 0.56
C ASN A 209 -1.70 17.53 0.31
N VAL A 210 -2.68 17.18 1.15
CA VAL A 210 -3.46 15.93 1.00
C VAL A 210 -4.29 15.90 -0.28
N ASP A 211 -4.53 17.06 -0.91
CA ASP A 211 -5.20 17.18 -2.21
C ASP A 211 -4.24 17.11 -3.41
N GLY A 212 -2.92 17.07 -3.16
CA GLY A 212 -1.88 17.01 -4.19
C GLY A 212 -1.33 18.35 -4.66
N THR A 213 -1.84 19.47 -4.14
CA THR A 213 -1.26 20.80 -4.42
C THR A 213 0.08 20.96 -3.71
N PRO A 214 1.07 21.67 -4.29
CA PRO A 214 2.29 22.01 -3.57
C PRO A 214 1.98 22.80 -2.30
N PHE A 215 2.60 22.45 -1.17
CA PHE A 215 2.45 23.20 0.06
C PHE A 215 3.23 24.52 -0.03
N GLU A 216 2.56 25.63 0.24
CA GLU A 216 3.16 26.96 0.33
C GLU A 216 3.22 27.38 1.80
N GLY A 217 4.43 27.57 2.32
CA GLY A 217 4.64 27.97 3.71
C GLY A 217 6.05 27.66 4.21
N SER A 218 6.33 28.08 5.43
CA SER A 218 7.56 27.82 6.16
C SER A 218 7.67 26.34 6.58
N GLU A 219 8.84 25.95 7.04
CA GLU A 219 9.06 24.61 7.58
C GLU A 219 8.26 24.36 8.86
N ALA A 220 8.12 25.37 9.72
CA ALA A 220 7.30 25.28 10.93
C ALA A 220 5.83 25.04 10.59
N GLU A 221 5.27 25.78 9.63
CA GLU A 221 3.88 25.61 9.18
C GLU A 221 3.65 24.23 8.56
N TRP A 222 4.64 23.69 7.84
CA TRP A 222 4.56 22.32 7.32
C TRP A 222 4.51 21.27 8.43
N ASN A 223 5.32 21.43 9.49
CA ASN A 223 5.32 20.48 10.61
C ASN A 223 3.98 20.51 11.36
N THR A 224 3.45 21.71 11.64
CA THR A 224 2.11 21.86 12.21
C THR A 224 1.02 21.31 11.30
N TYR A 225 1.15 21.48 9.98
CA TYR A 225 0.24 20.85 9.03
C TYR A 225 0.28 19.32 9.13
N LEU A 226 1.48 18.71 9.20
CA LEU A 226 1.61 17.26 9.33
C LEU A 226 1.02 16.71 10.63
N GLU A 227 1.14 17.43 11.76
CA GLU A 227 0.49 17.04 13.04
C GLU A 227 -1.04 16.94 12.90
N ASN A 228 -1.64 17.73 12.00
CA ASN A 228 -3.07 17.65 11.72
C ASN A 228 -3.44 16.54 10.71
N GLN A 229 -2.47 16.04 9.93
CA GLN A 229 -2.72 15.06 8.85
C GLN A 229 -2.21 13.66 9.15
N LEU A 230 -1.31 13.47 10.10
CA LEU A 230 -0.67 12.19 10.44
C LEU A 230 -0.75 11.95 11.95
N PRO A 231 -0.80 10.68 12.40
CA PRO A 231 -0.92 10.38 13.82
C PRO A 231 0.23 10.99 14.63
N THR A 232 -0.11 11.51 15.79
CA THR A 232 0.80 12.15 16.74
C THR A 232 1.09 11.23 17.92
N ASP A 233 2.11 11.55 18.72
CA ASP A 233 2.38 10.80 19.97
C ASP A 233 1.20 10.86 20.95
N GLN A 234 0.42 11.95 20.93
CA GLN A 234 -0.78 12.06 21.75
C GLN A 234 -1.88 11.12 21.25
N ASP A 235 -2.03 10.93 19.94
CA ASP A 235 -3.01 9.98 19.39
C ASP A 235 -2.72 8.55 19.86
N GLU A 236 -1.44 8.16 19.93
CA GLU A 236 -1.01 6.86 20.43
C GLU A 236 -1.31 6.66 21.92
N ILE A 237 -1.25 7.74 22.72
CA ILE A 237 -1.63 7.72 24.14
C ILE A 237 -3.16 7.62 24.27
N ASP A 238 -3.89 8.47 23.57
CA ASP A 238 -5.36 8.53 23.63
C ASP A 238 -5.99 7.20 23.19
N LEU A 239 -5.44 6.57 22.16
CA LEU A 239 -5.90 5.26 21.68
C LEU A 239 -5.80 4.16 22.75
N GLN A 240 -4.80 4.20 23.63
CA GLN A 240 -4.67 3.21 24.71
C GLN A 240 -5.84 3.25 25.68
N GLU A 241 -6.50 4.41 25.83
CA GLU A 241 -7.70 4.56 26.66
C GLU A 241 -8.98 4.04 25.98
N LEU A 242 -8.94 3.85 24.66
CA LEU A 242 -10.08 3.40 23.84
C LEU A 242 -10.07 1.88 23.57
N PHE A 243 -8.99 1.18 23.91
CA PHE A 243 -8.81 -0.26 23.68
C PHE A 243 -8.94 -1.10 24.96
#